data_AF-A0A8B8J6I1-F1
#
_entry.id   AF-A0A8B8J6I1-F1
#
_cell.length_a   1.000
_cell.length_b   1.000
_cell.length_c   1.000
_cell.angle_alpha   90.00
_cell.angle_beta   90.00
_cell.angle_gamma   90.00
#
_symmetry.space_group_name_H-M   'P 1'
#
loop_
_entity.id
_entity.type
_entity.pdbx_description
1 polymer ?
#
loop_
_entity_poly.entity_id
_entity_poly.type
_entity_poly.pdbx_seq_one_letter_code
_entity_poly.pdbx_strand_id
1 'polypeptide(L)'
;MKSLKKSAVLYHYPCPDGAFAALAAHLYFSATSQPVLFFPNTVYDPIRVDTLPLEKLGNVYLLDFVGPSGFVAEISSKVESVTILDHHKTAFETLCGNASIGNNVAKVIDMKRSGATIAFDFFREKLLARSNNSENHAVGSNAVAGAKFLPDSKFERVGRLFRYIEDADLWRWALPYSKAFSSGLKDMDIEYNINVNSALFDQLLELDPEHVIAHGQVTLSHKQRLIDEVLEQSYEIALGSGLFGHCLAVDADSISNLRSELGHQLAIKSHNLKLRSWASVYF
;
A
#
# COMPACT_ATOMS: atom_id res chain seq x y z
N MET A 1 15.88 32.57 -15.57
CA MET A 1 15.17 32.20 -14.32
C MET A 1 15.21 30.69 -14.19
N LYS A 2 15.69 30.12 -13.06
CA LYS A 2 15.51 28.68 -12.80
C LYS A 2 14.00 28.42 -12.67
N SER A 3 13.46 27.44 -13.41
CA SER A 3 12.06 27.04 -13.24
C SER A 3 11.86 26.51 -11.82
N LEU A 4 10.75 26.85 -11.17
CA LEU A 4 10.41 26.25 -9.88
C LEU A 4 10.31 24.72 -10.04
N LYS A 5 11.08 24.01 -9.21
CA LYS A 5 11.05 22.55 -9.13
C LYS A 5 9.77 22.09 -8.43
N LYS A 6 9.18 20.99 -8.90
CA LYS A 6 7.98 20.38 -8.31
C LYS A 6 8.34 19.25 -7.36
N SER A 7 7.45 18.94 -6.42
CA SER A 7 7.54 17.70 -5.66
C SER A 7 7.08 16.51 -6.51
N ALA A 8 7.63 15.33 -6.26
CA ALA A 8 7.20 14.08 -6.88
C ALA A 8 6.89 13.03 -5.81
N VAL A 9 5.80 12.30 -5.98
CA VAL A 9 5.39 11.16 -5.16
C VAL A 9 5.41 9.94 -6.06
N LEU A 10 6.34 9.03 -5.80
CA LEU A 10 6.34 7.71 -6.39
C LEU A 10 5.72 6.77 -5.36
N TYR A 11 4.85 5.85 -5.80
CA TYR A 11 4.15 4.96 -4.89
C TYR A 11 3.97 3.56 -5.47
N HIS A 12 3.91 2.54 -4.62
CA HIS A 12 3.72 1.16 -5.06
C HIS A 12 2.35 0.92 -5.69
N TYR A 13 2.33 0.25 -6.84
CA TYR A 13 1.13 -0.07 -7.61
C TYR A 13 1.20 -1.52 -8.15
N PRO A 14 0.09 -2.27 -8.23
CA PRO A 14 -1.31 -1.93 -7.91
C PRO A 14 -1.74 -2.32 -6.48
N CYS A 15 -1.06 -1.80 -5.45
CA CYS A 15 -1.36 -2.13 -4.06
C CYS A 15 -2.27 -1.08 -3.39
N PRO A 16 -3.32 -1.47 -2.64
CA PRO A 16 -4.08 -0.55 -1.80
C PRO A 16 -3.20 0.24 -0.81
N ASP A 17 -2.16 -0.38 -0.26
CA ASP A 17 -1.25 0.28 0.68
C ASP A 17 -0.51 1.47 0.04
N GLY A 18 0.17 1.22 -1.07
CA GLY A 18 0.79 2.27 -1.87
C GLY A 18 -0.20 3.35 -2.36
N ALA A 19 -1.42 2.98 -2.76
CA ALA A 19 -2.44 3.93 -3.19
C ALA A 19 -2.91 4.85 -2.04
N PHE A 20 -3.13 4.30 -0.84
CA PHE A 20 -3.48 5.08 0.34
C PHE A 20 -2.30 5.90 0.87
N ALA A 21 -1.06 5.43 0.70
CA ALA A 21 0.13 6.22 0.98
C ALA A 21 0.21 7.46 0.05
N ALA A 22 -0.06 7.27 -1.25
CA ALA A 22 -0.18 8.38 -2.19
C ALA A 22 -1.34 9.33 -1.84
N LEU A 23 -2.47 8.82 -1.35
CA LEU A 23 -3.58 9.64 -0.87
C LEU A 23 -3.16 10.54 0.30
N ALA A 24 -2.38 10.02 1.26
CA ALA A 24 -1.87 10.85 2.36
C ALA A 24 -0.99 12.01 1.84
N ALA A 25 -0.15 11.76 0.84
CA ALA A 25 0.61 12.81 0.18
C ALA A 25 -0.29 13.82 -0.54
N HIS A 26 -1.31 13.34 -1.27
CA HIS A 26 -2.29 14.18 -1.94
C HIS A 26 -2.98 15.15 -0.96
N LEU A 27 -3.40 14.66 0.21
CA LEU A 27 -4.01 15.50 1.26
C LEU A 27 -3.07 16.63 1.71
N TYR A 28 -1.78 16.34 1.93
CA TYR A 28 -0.79 17.36 2.28
C TYR A 28 -0.58 18.41 1.18
N PHE A 29 -0.39 17.98 -0.06
CA PHE A 29 -0.13 18.88 -1.18
C PHE A 29 -1.35 19.74 -1.51
N SER A 30 -2.55 19.18 -1.39
CA SER A 30 -3.82 19.91 -1.49
C SER A 30 -3.96 20.95 -0.38
N ALA A 31 -3.73 20.57 0.89
CA ALA A 31 -3.81 21.48 2.03
C ALA A 31 -2.78 22.64 1.96
N THR A 32 -1.65 22.42 1.31
CA THR A 32 -0.58 23.44 1.16
C THR A 32 -0.61 24.16 -0.19
N SER A 33 -1.55 23.81 -1.08
CA SER A 33 -1.62 24.34 -2.46
C SER A 33 -0.29 24.24 -3.22
N GLN A 34 0.48 23.16 -2.98
CA GLN A 34 1.78 22.94 -3.61
C GLN A 34 1.66 22.00 -4.81
N PRO A 35 2.32 22.30 -5.94
CA PRO A 35 2.30 21.41 -7.09
C PRO A 35 3.08 20.13 -6.80
N VAL A 36 2.46 18.99 -7.14
CA VAL A 36 3.05 17.65 -7.01
C VAL A 36 2.76 16.82 -8.25
N LEU A 37 3.70 15.95 -8.62
CA LEU A 37 3.54 14.93 -9.64
C LEU A 37 3.44 13.55 -8.97
N PHE A 38 2.56 12.68 -9.46
CA PHE A 38 2.40 11.32 -8.95
C PHE A 38 2.84 10.31 -10.00
N PHE A 39 3.58 9.29 -9.56
CA PHE A 39 4.14 8.26 -10.41
C PHE A 39 3.85 6.87 -9.81
N PRO A 40 2.89 6.12 -10.36
CA PRO A 40 2.65 4.74 -9.93
C PRO A 40 3.82 3.85 -10.36
N ASN A 41 4.45 3.18 -9.39
CA ASN A 41 5.53 2.24 -9.60
C ASN A 41 4.98 0.82 -9.69
N THR A 42 4.94 0.27 -10.90
CA THR A 42 4.41 -1.08 -11.16
C THR A 42 5.42 -2.17 -10.82
N VAL A 43 4.94 -3.39 -10.55
CA VAL A 43 5.79 -4.56 -10.30
C VAL A 43 6.46 -5.07 -11.58
N TYR A 44 5.75 -5.03 -12.71
CA TYR A 44 6.19 -5.65 -13.97
C TYR A 44 6.99 -4.69 -14.86
N ASP A 45 6.77 -3.39 -14.72
CA ASP A 45 7.52 -2.32 -15.38
C ASP A 45 7.84 -1.22 -14.35
N PRO A 46 8.85 -1.44 -13.48
CA PRO A 46 9.18 -0.52 -12.41
C PRO A 46 9.79 0.77 -12.96
N ILE A 47 9.57 1.87 -12.24
CA ILE A 47 10.11 3.19 -12.59
C ILE A 47 11.63 3.14 -12.66
N ARG A 48 12.17 3.70 -13.74
CA ARG A 48 13.61 3.88 -13.93
C ARG A 48 13.97 5.35 -13.85
N VAL A 49 15.19 5.62 -13.38
CA VAL A 49 15.63 7.00 -13.10
C VAL A 49 15.67 7.86 -14.38
N ASP A 50 15.99 7.27 -15.52
CA ASP A 50 15.98 7.90 -16.85
C ASP A 50 14.58 8.24 -17.38
N THR A 51 13.52 7.64 -16.83
CA THR A 51 12.12 7.97 -17.19
C THR A 51 11.56 9.14 -16.40
N LEU A 52 12.25 9.59 -15.34
CA LEU A 52 11.81 10.67 -14.48
C LEU A 52 12.37 12.03 -14.94
N PRO A 53 11.57 13.11 -14.92
CA PRO A 53 12.04 14.45 -15.28
C PRO A 53 12.82 15.11 -14.13
N LEU A 54 13.91 14.50 -13.66
CA LEU A 54 14.59 14.82 -12.39
C LEU A 54 15.07 16.27 -12.29
N GLU A 55 15.54 16.86 -13.38
CA GLU A 55 15.89 18.28 -13.46
C GLU A 55 14.74 19.23 -13.09
N LYS A 56 13.49 18.78 -13.23
CA LYS A 56 12.28 19.53 -12.85
C LYS A 56 11.80 19.19 -11.43
N LEU A 57 12.46 18.27 -10.73
CA LEU A 57 12.05 17.77 -9.41
C LEU A 57 12.91 18.32 -8.28
N GLY A 58 12.25 18.68 -7.18
CA GLY A 58 12.85 19.22 -5.95
C GLY A 58 12.85 18.17 -4.86
N ASN A 59 11.68 17.89 -4.29
CA ASN A 59 11.50 16.88 -3.25
C ASN A 59 10.87 15.62 -3.85
N VAL A 60 11.49 14.46 -3.62
CA VAL A 60 10.98 13.16 -4.05
C VAL A 60 10.53 12.35 -2.85
N TYR A 61 9.33 11.81 -2.89
CA TYR A 61 8.77 10.90 -1.89
C TYR A 61 8.64 9.51 -2.50
N LEU A 62 9.25 8.51 -1.88
CA LEU A 62 9.09 7.10 -2.24
C LEU A 62 8.20 6.46 -1.17
N LEU A 63 7.01 6.04 -1.57
CA LEU A 63 5.95 5.57 -0.67
C LEU A 63 5.66 4.10 -0.91
N ASP A 64 5.80 3.28 0.13
CA ASP A 64 5.62 1.82 0.07
C ASP A 64 6.61 1.12 -0.90
N PHE A 65 7.73 1.77 -1.23
CA PHE A 65 8.83 1.15 -1.98
C PHE A 65 10.14 1.97 -1.87
N VAL A 66 11.28 1.31 -2.12
CA VAL A 66 12.62 1.93 -2.21
C VAL A 66 13.20 1.92 -3.63
N GLY A 67 12.69 1.04 -4.50
CA GLY A 67 13.26 0.76 -5.82
C GLY A 67 14.47 -0.19 -5.74
N PRO A 68 15.06 -0.55 -6.91
CA PRO A 68 16.21 -1.46 -6.96
C PRO A 68 17.49 -0.83 -6.40
N SER A 69 18.52 -1.66 -6.18
CA SER A 69 19.83 -1.19 -5.72
C SER A 69 20.39 -0.08 -6.64
N GLY A 70 20.87 1.01 -6.04
CA GLY A 70 21.37 2.20 -6.75
C GLY A 70 20.31 3.25 -7.11
N PHE A 71 19.02 2.89 -7.12
CA PHE A 71 17.93 3.81 -7.50
C PHE A 71 17.88 5.07 -6.65
N VAL A 72 17.89 4.93 -5.32
CA VAL A 72 17.85 6.05 -4.37
C VAL A 72 19.07 6.95 -4.53
N ALA A 73 20.27 6.37 -4.68
CA ALA A 73 21.51 7.12 -4.81
C ALA A 73 21.54 7.96 -6.09
N GLU A 74 21.02 7.41 -7.20
CA GLU A 74 20.95 8.14 -8.45
C GLU A 74 19.94 9.29 -8.38
N ILE A 75 18.75 9.05 -7.82
CA ILE A 75 17.75 10.12 -7.63
C ILE A 75 18.30 11.21 -6.72
N SER A 76 18.87 10.83 -5.56
CA SER A 76 19.34 11.78 -4.55
C SER A 76 20.46 12.69 -5.08
N SER A 77 21.22 12.24 -6.09
CA SER A 77 22.25 13.06 -6.75
C SER A 77 21.69 14.20 -7.63
N LYS A 78 20.41 14.13 -8.02
CA LYS A 78 19.76 15.05 -8.98
C LYS A 78 18.68 15.94 -8.36
N VAL A 79 18.22 15.62 -7.15
CA VAL A 79 17.10 16.31 -6.47
C VAL A 79 17.53 16.94 -5.13
N GLU A 80 16.69 17.82 -4.59
CA GLU A 80 17.01 18.54 -3.34
C GLU A 80 16.88 17.63 -2.12
N SER A 81 15.84 16.79 -2.08
CA SER A 81 15.67 15.79 -1.02
C SER A 81 14.94 14.55 -1.50
N VAL A 82 15.23 13.41 -0.86
CA VAL A 82 14.47 12.17 -1.00
C VAL A 82 13.93 11.78 0.36
N THR A 83 12.65 11.45 0.45
CA THR A 83 12.01 10.90 1.65
C THR A 83 11.45 9.53 1.33
N ILE A 84 11.83 8.53 2.11
CA ILE A 84 11.40 7.14 1.96
C ILE A 84 10.48 6.79 3.13
N LEU A 85 9.26 6.37 2.83
CA LEU A 85 8.27 5.89 3.80
C LEU A 85 7.91 4.46 3.41
N ASP A 86 8.41 3.47 4.14
CA ASP A 86 8.29 2.06 3.77
C ASP A 86 8.22 1.16 5.01
N HIS A 87 7.74 -0.06 4.82
CA HIS A 87 7.59 -1.10 5.83
C HIS A 87 8.13 -2.47 5.37
N HIS A 88 8.63 -2.58 4.14
CA HIS A 88 9.14 -3.83 3.61
C HIS A 88 10.48 -4.23 4.22
N LYS A 89 10.67 -5.54 4.43
CA LYS A 89 11.95 -6.08 4.90
C LYS A 89 13.10 -5.79 3.91
N THR A 90 12.81 -5.88 2.62
CA THR A 90 13.75 -5.56 1.52
C THR A 90 14.20 -4.11 1.56
N ALA A 91 13.31 -3.18 1.92
CA ALA A 91 13.65 -1.77 2.14
C ALA A 91 14.63 -1.61 3.30
N PHE A 92 14.38 -2.28 4.42
CA PHE A 92 15.30 -2.27 5.57
C PHE A 92 16.69 -2.81 5.19
N GLU A 93 16.76 -3.94 4.48
CA GLU A 93 18.02 -4.56 4.06
C GLU A 93 18.79 -3.65 3.08
N THR A 94 18.09 -3.05 2.12
CA THR A 94 18.69 -2.16 1.12
C THR A 94 19.22 -0.87 1.75
N LEU A 95 18.48 -0.30 2.71
CA LEU A 95 18.80 1.01 3.28
C LEU A 95 19.69 0.97 4.52
N CYS A 96 19.85 -0.19 5.15
CA CYS A 96 20.73 -0.39 6.31
C CYS A 96 22.07 -1.06 5.94
N GLY A 97 22.29 -1.41 4.66
CA GLY A 97 23.59 -1.85 4.17
C GLY A 97 24.66 -0.73 4.20
N ASN A 98 25.95 -1.11 4.13
CA ASN A 98 27.10 -0.21 4.20
C ASN A 98 27.25 0.79 3.03
N ALA A 99 26.26 0.92 2.15
CA ALA A 99 26.30 1.88 1.05
C ALA A 99 25.96 3.28 1.59
N SER A 100 26.82 4.27 1.33
CA SER A 100 26.53 5.67 1.65
C SER A 100 25.33 6.13 0.81
N ILE A 101 24.18 6.25 1.47
CA ILE A 101 23.01 6.92 0.91
C ILE A 101 23.26 8.44 1.02
N GLY A 102 22.86 9.20 0.00
CA GLY A 102 23.08 10.65 -0.03
C GLY A 102 22.63 11.35 1.25
N ASN A 103 23.36 12.39 1.65
CA ASN A 103 23.12 13.21 2.84
C ASN A 103 21.80 14.01 2.78
N ASN A 104 21.09 13.98 1.65
CA ASN A 104 19.76 14.55 1.44
C ASN A 104 18.63 13.51 1.43
N VAL A 105 18.89 12.30 1.96
CA VAL A 105 17.89 11.23 2.07
C VAL A 105 17.42 11.06 3.51
N ALA A 106 16.12 11.19 3.72
CA ALA A 106 15.44 10.84 4.96
C ALA A 106 14.66 9.53 4.78
N LYS A 107 14.61 8.69 5.81
CA LYS A 107 13.87 7.42 5.78
C LYS A 107 13.07 7.21 7.06
N VAL A 108 11.85 6.71 6.91
CA VAL A 108 11.00 6.19 7.99
C VAL A 108 10.66 4.76 7.60
N ILE A 109 11.29 3.81 8.29
CA ILE A 109 11.06 2.38 8.08
C ILE A 109 10.42 1.81 9.33
N ASP A 110 9.19 1.31 9.22
CA ASP A 110 8.43 0.77 10.35
C ASP A 110 7.72 -0.53 9.99
N MET A 111 8.34 -1.65 10.36
CA MET A 111 7.82 -3.00 10.11
C MET A 111 6.53 -3.32 10.89
N LYS A 112 6.08 -2.43 11.80
CA LYS A 112 4.84 -2.60 12.57
C LYS A 112 3.69 -1.78 11.99
N ARG A 113 3.88 -1.08 10.88
CA ARG A 113 2.84 -0.29 10.23
C ARG A 113 2.87 -0.55 8.73
N SER A 114 1.81 -0.16 8.06
CA SER A 114 1.74 -0.19 6.59
C SER A 114 2.30 1.10 6.01
N GLY A 115 2.73 1.11 4.74
CA GLY A 115 3.17 2.30 4.03
C GLY A 115 2.12 3.42 4.06
N ALA A 116 0.83 3.09 3.97
CA ALA A 116 -0.28 4.02 4.05
C ALA A 116 -0.33 4.78 5.38
N THR A 117 -0.29 4.07 6.50
CA THR A 117 -0.35 4.67 7.84
C THR A 117 0.93 5.43 8.20
N ILE A 118 2.10 4.94 7.73
CA ILE A 118 3.36 5.69 7.85
C ILE A 118 3.26 7.02 7.12
N ALA A 119 2.76 7.01 5.87
CA ALA A 119 2.58 8.23 5.08
C ALA A 119 1.55 9.18 5.69
N PHE A 120 0.42 8.65 6.18
CA PHE A 120 -0.62 9.46 6.83
C PHE A 120 -0.07 10.28 7.99
N ASP A 121 0.64 9.64 8.92
CA ASP A 121 1.21 10.33 10.08
C ASP A 121 2.33 11.29 9.66
N PHE A 122 3.24 10.86 8.79
CA PHE A 122 4.34 11.70 8.32
C PHE A 122 3.84 13.00 7.69
N PHE A 123 2.89 12.92 6.76
CA PHE A 123 2.38 14.09 6.05
C PHE A 123 1.51 14.98 6.95
N ARG A 124 0.77 14.40 7.90
CA ARG A 124 0.05 15.15 8.93
C ARG A 124 0.99 15.93 9.84
N GLU A 125 2.04 15.30 10.36
CA GLU A 125 3.05 15.95 11.18
C GLU A 125 3.81 17.03 10.41
N LYS A 126 4.15 16.74 9.14
CA LYS A 126 4.79 17.70 8.24
C LYS A 126 3.92 18.95 8.03
N LEU A 127 2.59 18.81 7.96
CA LEU A 127 1.68 19.95 7.87
C LEU A 127 1.68 20.77 9.16
N LEU A 128 1.57 20.09 10.32
CA LEU A 128 1.57 20.74 11.65
C LEU A 128 2.86 21.52 11.90
N ALA A 129 4.02 20.93 11.60
CA ALA A 129 5.32 21.59 11.74
C ALA A 129 5.43 22.85 10.87
N ARG A 130 4.79 22.86 9.68
CA ARG A 130 4.78 24.01 8.78
C ARG A 130 3.90 25.15 9.30
N SER A 131 2.76 24.82 9.91
CA SER A 131 1.88 25.80 10.55
C SER A 131 2.57 26.47 11.74
N ASN A 132 3.19 25.70 12.63
CA ASN A 132 3.90 26.23 13.79
C ASN A 132 5.06 27.17 13.41
N ASN A 133 5.80 26.86 12.34
CA ASN A 133 6.88 27.72 11.84
C ASN A 133 6.37 29.03 11.20
N SER A 134 5.14 29.04 10.69
CA SER A 134 4.52 30.22 10.08
C SER A 134 3.98 31.19 11.13
N GLU A 135 3.53 30.70 12.29
CA GLU A 135 3.07 31.53 13.42
C GLU A 135 4.22 32.32 14.08
N ASN A 136 5.44 31.79 14.07
CA ASN A 136 6.63 32.46 14.63
C ASN A 136 7.22 33.57 13.73
N HIS A 137 6.76 33.71 12.48
CA HIS A 137 7.31 34.67 11.48
C HIS A 137 6.22 35.57 10.87
N ALA A 138 5.27 36.05 11.68
CA ALA A 138 4.13 36.84 11.21
C ALA A 138 4.52 38.24 10.68
N VAL A 139 4.98 38.30 9.42
CA VAL A 139 4.70 39.39 8.47
C VAL A 139 4.47 38.77 7.08
N GLY A 140 3.20 38.57 6.73
CA GLY A 140 2.75 38.53 5.33
C GLY A 140 2.75 37.20 4.57
N SER A 141 1.93 36.22 4.95
CA SER A 141 1.16 35.41 3.97
C SER A 141 0.01 34.66 4.66
N ASN A 142 -1.23 34.94 4.27
CA ASN A 142 -2.46 34.41 4.89
C ASN A 142 -2.84 32.98 4.42
N ALA A 143 -1.96 32.24 3.75
CA ALA A 143 -2.33 30.99 3.06
C ALA A 143 -2.19 29.71 3.90
N VAL A 144 -1.48 29.74 5.04
CA VAL A 144 -1.16 28.52 5.83
C VAL A 144 -1.91 28.48 7.17
N ALA A 145 -2.40 29.62 7.66
CA ALA A 145 -3.13 29.70 8.92
C ALA A 145 -4.51 29.00 8.79
N GLY A 146 -4.61 27.77 9.30
CA GLY A 146 -5.86 26.98 9.32
C GLY A 146 -5.96 25.86 8.27
N ALA A 147 -4.90 25.58 7.52
CA ALA A 147 -4.88 24.42 6.61
C ALA A 147 -5.00 23.12 7.42
N LYS A 148 -6.11 22.40 7.26
CA LYS A 148 -6.34 21.09 7.89
C LYS A 148 -5.95 19.99 6.93
N PHE A 149 -5.29 18.95 7.46
CA PHE A 149 -4.94 17.75 6.69
C PHE A 149 -6.20 17.06 6.12
N LEU A 150 -7.26 17.05 6.92
CA LEU A 150 -8.61 16.62 6.55
C LEU A 150 -9.63 17.50 7.29
N PRO A 151 -10.82 17.74 6.72
CA PRO A 151 -11.95 18.30 7.48
C PRO A 151 -12.32 17.39 8.65
N ASP A 152 -12.71 17.98 9.78
CA ASP A 152 -13.07 17.21 11.00
C ASP A 152 -14.17 16.19 10.73
N SER A 153 -15.11 16.51 9.83
CA SER A 153 -16.21 15.62 9.42
C SER A 153 -15.76 14.36 8.68
N LYS A 154 -14.58 14.38 8.04
CA LYS A 154 -14.02 13.22 7.32
C LYS A 154 -12.94 12.48 8.10
N PHE A 155 -12.37 13.09 9.14
CA PHE A 155 -11.18 12.58 9.83
C PHE A 155 -11.36 11.15 10.37
N GLU A 156 -12.45 10.88 11.09
CA GLU A 156 -12.69 9.56 11.66
C GLU A 156 -12.94 8.51 10.57
N ARG A 157 -13.75 8.84 9.54
CA ARG A 157 -14.05 7.92 8.43
C ARG A 157 -12.78 7.55 7.66
N VAL A 158 -12.00 8.55 7.26
CA VAL A 158 -10.76 8.31 6.51
C VAL A 158 -9.73 7.59 7.40
N GLY A 159 -9.61 7.98 8.67
CA GLY A 159 -8.76 7.27 9.63
C GLY A 159 -9.10 5.78 9.76
N ARG A 160 -10.40 5.43 9.76
CA ARG A 160 -10.86 4.03 9.72
C ARG A 160 -10.40 3.29 8.45
N LEU A 161 -10.47 3.93 7.28
CA LEU A 161 -9.99 3.32 6.03
C LEU A 161 -8.50 2.97 6.15
N PHE A 162 -7.66 3.91 6.57
CA PHE A 162 -6.22 3.66 6.76
C PHE A 162 -5.94 2.51 7.75
N ARG A 163 -6.71 2.42 8.85
CA ARG A 163 -6.59 1.30 9.81
C ARG A 163 -6.93 -0.05 9.19
N TYR A 164 -7.98 -0.12 8.37
CA TYR A 164 -8.32 -1.36 7.67
C TYR A 164 -7.30 -1.75 6.59
N ILE A 165 -6.74 -0.76 5.88
CA ILE A 165 -5.63 -1.00 4.93
C ILE A 165 -4.44 -1.60 5.67
N GLU A 166 -4.02 -1.00 6.80
CA GLU A 166 -2.90 -1.53 7.60
C GLU A 166 -3.17 -2.96 8.12
N ASP A 167 -4.38 -3.20 8.62
CA ASP A 167 -4.73 -4.50 9.21
C ASP A 167 -4.72 -5.64 8.18
N ALA A 168 -5.12 -5.34 6.93
CA ALA A 168 -5.09 -6.27 5.82
C ALA A 168 -3.67 -6.45 5.24
N ASP A 169 -2.95 -5.35 5.04
CA ASP A 169 -1.58 -5.34 4.50
C ASP A 169 -0.61 -6.12 5.39
N LEU A 170 -0.72 -5.98 6.71
CA LEU A 170 0.08 -6.73 7.68
C LEU A 170 -0.48 -8.12 8.02
N TRP A 171 -1.54 -8.57 7.34
CA TRP A 171 -2.20 -9.87 7.57
C TRP A 171 -2.63 -10.11 9.03
N ARG A 172 -2.96 -9.04 9.75
CA ARG A 172 -3.32 -9.11 11.18
C ARG A 172 -4.75 -9.60 11.38
N TRP A 173 -5.67 -9.09 10.56
CA TRP A 173 -7.11 -9.38 10.68
C TRP A 173 -7.67 -9.11 12.08
N ALA A 174 -7.11 -8.13 12.81
CA ALA A 174 -7.47 -7.82 14.18
C ALA A 174 -8.71 -6.94 14.29
N LEU A 175 -9.02 -6.16 13.24
CA LEU A 175 -10.20 -5.29 13.23
C LEU A 175 -11.50 -6.07 12.93
N PRO A 176 -12.63 -5.67 13.53
CA PRO A 176 -13.93 -6.26 13.20
C PRO A 176 -14.20 -6.16 11.70
N TYR A 177 -14.57 -7.29 11.11
CA TYR A 177 -14.89 -7.39 9.68
C TYR A 177 -13.75 -7.00 8.72
N SER A 178 -12.49 -7.01 9.16
CA SER A 178 -11.33 -6.64 8.34
C SER A 178 -11.23 -7.41 7.02
N LYS A 179 -11.44 -8.74 7.05
CA LYS A 179 -11.50 -9.57 5.84
C LYS A 179 -12.65 -9.17 4.91
N ALA A 180 -13.80 -8.78 5.45
CA ALA A 180 -14.92 -8.31 4.66
C ALA A 180 -14.60 -6.95 4.04
N PHE A 181 -14.04 -6.01 4.79
CA PHE A 181 -13.57 -4.74 4.22
C PHE A 181 -12.57 -4.98 3.07
N SER A 182 -11.56 -5.81 3.28
CA SER A 182 -10.54 -6.13 2.28
C SER A 182 -11.14 -6.77 1.03
N SER A 183 -12.03 -7.76 1.19
CA SER A 183 -12.77 -8.37 0.07
C SER A 183 -13.62 -7.33 -0.66
N GLY A 184 -14.40 -6.53 0.07
CA GLY A 184 -15.27 -5.52 -0.50
C GLY A 184 -14.50 -4.46 -1.27
N LEU A 185 -13.37 -3.98 -0.75
CA LEU A 185 -12.50 -3.02 -1.44
C LEU A 185 -11.95 -3.61 -2.74
N LYS A 186 -11.54 -4.89 -2.72
CA LYS A 186 -11.08 -5.60 -3.92
C LYS A 186 -12.20 -5.73 -4.96
N ASP A 187 -13.43 -5.96 -4.52
CA ASP A 187 -14.59 -6.11 -5.41
C ASP A 187 -15.03 -4.79 -6.07
N MET A 188 -14.59 -3.64 -5.55
CA MET A 188 -14.84 -2.33 -6.16
C MET A 188 -13.98 -2.05 -7.41
N ASP A 189 -12.97 -2.88 -7.68
CA ASP A 189 -12.11 -2.80 -8.87
C ASP A 189 -11.56 -1.38 -9.15
N ILE A 190 -11.12 -0.69 -8.09
CA ILE A 190 -10.60 0.67 -8.18
C ILE A 190 -9.21 0.62 -8.85
N GLU A 191 -9.09 1.29 -10.00
CA GLU A 191 -7.81 1.49 -10.67
C GLU A 191 -6.93 2.47 -9.88
N TYR A 192 -5.83 1.96 -9.31
CA TYR A 192 -4.89 2.73 -8.49
C TYR A 192 -3.81 3.49 -9.26
N ASN A 193 -3.79 3.41 -10.59
CA ASN A 193 -2.92 4.22 -11.43
C ASN A 193 -3.57 5.58 -11.67
N ILE A 194 -3.07 6.63 -11.03
CA ILE A 194 -3.58 8.01 -11.16
C ILE A 194 -3.53 8.55 -12.59
N ASN A 195 -2.65 8.02 -13.45
CA ASN A 195 -2.57 8.43 -14.86
C ASN A 195 -3.68 7.82 -15.71
N VAL A 196 -4.28 6.71 -15.25
CA VAL A 196 -5.44 6.05 -15.87
C VAL A 196 -6.73 6.53 -15.21
N ASN A 197 -6.73 6.64 -13.88
CA ASN A 197 -7.87 7.07 -13.07
C ASN A 197 -7.58 8.41 -12.40
N SER A 198 -7.93 9.51 -13.06
CA SER A 198 -7.73 10.87 -12.52
C SER A 198 -8.59 11.17 -11.28
N ALA A 199 -9.63 10.37 -11.02
CA ALA A 199 -10.52 10.52 -9.87
C ALA A 199 -10.10 9.64 -8.67
N LEU A 200 -8.96 8.94 -8.75
CA LEU A 200 -8.50 7.98 -7.75
C LEU A 200 -8.60 8.52 -6.32
N PHE A 201 -8.00 9.69 -6.04
CA PHE A 201 -7.97 10.22 -4.68
C PHE A 201 -9.36 10.62 -4.17
N ASP A 202 -10.22 11.15 -5.03
CA ASP A 202 -11.61 11.46 -4.68
C ASP A 202 -12.40 10.18 -4.39
N GLN A 203 -12.23 9.14 -5.20
CA GLN A 203 -12.86 7.83 -4.98
C GLN A 203 -12.43 7.22 -3.63
N LEU A 204 -11.13 7.18 -3.35
CA LEU A 204 -10.63 6.66 -2.08
C LEU A 204 -11.13 7.50 -0.89
N LEU A 205 -11.19 8.82 -1.05
CA LEU A 205 -11.69 9.72 -0.03
C LEU A 205 -13.19 9.60 0.21
N GLU A 206 -13.99 9.12 -0.74
CA GLU A 206 -15.44 8.98 -0.58
C GLU A 206 -15.87 7.57 -0.14
N LEU A 207 -14.94 6.61 0.01
CA LEU A 207 -15.24 5.28 0.52
C LEU A 207 -15.88 5.32 1.92
N ASP A 208 -17.06 4.72 2.06
CA ASP A 208 -17.68 4.47 3.37
C ASP A 208 -17.31 3.07 3.88
N PRO A 209 -16.55 2.94 4.99
CA PRO A 209 -16.19 1.64 5.54
C PRO A 209 -17.37 0.69 5.74
N GLU A 210 -18.52 1.19 6.18
CA GLU A 210 -19.69 0.34 6.44
C GLU A 210 -20.25 -0.26 5.14
N HIS A 211 -20.30 0.54 4.08
CA HIS A 211 -20.75 0.09 2.76
C HIS A 211 -19.78 -0.94 2.17
N VAL A 212 -18.47 -0.68 2.27
CA VAL A 212 -17.43 -1.61 1.80
C VAL A 212 -17.49 -2.94 2.55
N ILE A 213 -17.66 -2.89 3.88
CA ILE A 213 -17.82 -4.09 4.72
C ILE A 213 -19.08 -4.86 4.33
N ALA A 214 -20.23 -4.20 4.23
CA ALA A 214 -21.50 -4.85 3.92
C ALA A 214 -21.43 -5.55 2.55
N HIS A 215 -20.85 -4.90 1.54
CA HIS A 215 -20.62 -5.51 0.24
C HIS A 215 -19.69 -6.73 0.34
N GLY A 216 -18.56 -6.56 1.02
CA GLY A 216 -17.57 -7.61 1.21
C GLY A 216 -18.06 -8.82 2.01
N GLN A 217 -19.01 -8.65 2.94
CA GLN A 217 -19.64 -9.76 3.63
C GLN A 217 -20.44 -10.64 2.67
N VAL A 218 -21.22 -10.03 1.77
CA VAL A 218 -22.00 -10.75 0.76
C VAL A 218 -21.08 -11.54 -0.16
N THR A 219 -20.01 -10.91 -0.65
CA THR A 219 -19.08 -11.56 -1.58
C THR A 219 -18.24 -12.62 -0.91
N LEU A 220 -17.80 -12.43 0.34
CA LEU A 220 -17.12 -13.47 1.12
C LEU A 220 -17.99 -14.71 1.31
N SER A 221 -19.27 -14.56 1.63
CA SER A 221 -20.18 -15.71 1.76
C SER A 221 -20.35 -16.46 0.44
N HIS A 222 -20.29 -15.77 -0.71
CA HIS A 222 -20.29 -16.44 -2.00
C HIS A 222 -18.95 -17.13 -2.31
N LYS A 223 -17.83 -16.43 -2.13
CA LYS A 223 -16.47 -16.96 -2.33
C LYS A 223 -16.21 -18.19 -1.45
N GLN A 224 -16.67 -18.16 -0.20
CA GLN A 224 -16.53 -19.29 0.73
C GLN A 224 -17.31 -20.52 0.26
N ARG A 225 -18.54 -20.37 -0.26
CA ARG A 225 -19.28 -21.51 -0.83
C ARG A 225 -18.55 -22.16 -1.99
N LEU A 226 -17.99 -21.35 -2.89
CA LEU A 226 -17.19 -21.86 -4.01
C LEU A 226 -15.92 -22.59 -3.51
N ILE A 227 -15.25 -22.06 -2.49
CA ILE A 227 -14.11 -22.72 -1.85
C ILE A 227 -14.54 -24.05 -1.23
N ASP A 228 -15.65 -24.09 -0.50
CA ASP A 228 -16.15 -25.30 0.15
C ASP A 228 -16.45 -26.40 -0.89
N GLU A 229 -17.15 -26.05 -1.99
CA GLU A 229 -17.45 -26.97 -3.09
C GLU A 229 -16.19 -27.57 -3.72
N VAL A 230 -15.14 -26.76 -3.90
CA VAL A 230 -13.85 -27.24 -4.45
C VAL A 230 -13.09 -28.05 -3.41
N LEU A 231 -13.07 -27.63 -2.14
CA LEU A 231 -12.43 -28.38 -1.06
C LEU A 231 -13.03 -29.77 -0.89
N GLU A 232 -14.33 -29.97 -1.11
CA GLU A 232 -14.95 -31.30 -1.08
C GLU A 232 -14.34 -32.29 -2.09
N GLN A 233 -13.79 -31.77 -3.19
CA GLN A 233 -13.16 -32.56 -4.25
C GLN A 233 -11.66 -32.82 -4.00
N SER A 234 -11.12 -32.35 -2.86
CA SER A 234 -9.71 -32.53 -2.51
C SER A 234 -9.33 -34.00 -2.35
N TYR A 235 -8.14 -34.37 -2.81
CA TYR A 235 -7.59 -35.72 -2.71
C TYR A 235 -6.19 -35.72 -2.12
N GLU A 236 -5.74 -36.85 -1.57
CA GLU A 236 -4.40 -36.98 -0.98
C GLU A 236 -3.35 -37.23 -2.06
N ILE A 237 -2.20 -36.55 -1.94
CA ILE A 237 -1.02 -36.76 -2.78
C ILE A 237 0.22 -37.08 -1.93
N ALA A 238 1.14 -37.86 -2.50
CA ALA A 238 2.42 -38.17 -1.89
C ALA A 238 3.50 -37.18 -2.33
N LEU A 239 4.24 -36.62 -1.38
CA LEU A 239 5.29 -35.63 -1.63
C LEU A 239 6.65 -36.34 -1.79
N GLY A 240 7.29 -36.16 -2.95
CA GLY A 240 8.57 -36.81 -3.27
C GLY A 240 8.47 -38.34 -3.20
N SER A 241 7.43 -38.91 -3.82
CA SER A 241 7.13 -40.35 -3.76
C SER A 241 6.94 -40.87 -2.32
N GLY A 242 6.45 -40.01 -1.42
CA GLY A 242 6.17 -40.33 -0.02
C GLY A 242 7.32 -39.99 0.95
N LEU A 243 8.51 -39.64 0.45
CA LEU A 243 9.67 -39.29 1.29
C LEU A 243 9.39 -38.09 2.21
N PHE A 244 8.56 -37.15 1.77
CA PHE A 244 8.24 -35.94 2.54
C PHE A 244 6.86 -35.99 3.22
N GLY A 245 6.18 -37.13 3.15
CA GLY A 245 4.84 -37.34 3.66
C GLY A 245 3.76 -37.08 2.62
N HIS A 246 2.53 -36.84 3.09
CA HIS A 246 1.36 -36.64 2.26
C HIS A 246 0.69 -35.30 2.58
N CYS A 247 -0.02 -34.73 1.62
CA CYS A 247 -0.88 -33.58 1.83
C CYS A 247 -2.10 -33.64 0.91
N LEU A 248 -3.06 -32.75 1.11
CA LEU A 248 -4.17 -32.60 0.19
C LEU A 248 -3.80 -31.79 -1.06
N ALA A 249 -4.40 -32.18 -2.18
CA ALA A 249 -4.40 -31.47 -3.43
C ALA A 249 -5.81 -31.26 -3.96
N VAL A 250 -5.99 -30.30 -4.86
CA VAL A 250 -7.26 -30.03 -5.54
C VAL A 250 -7.04 -29.37 -6.90
N ASP A 251 -7.92 -29.65 -7.86
CA ASP A 251 -8.02 -28.94 -9.13
C ASP A 251 -8.95 -27.72 -8.96
N ALA A 252 -8.48 -26.53 -9.31
CA ALA A 252 -9.14 -25.28 -8.95
C ALA A 252 -9.27 -24.28 -10.12
N ASP A 253 -9.26 -24.77 -11.37
CA ASP A 253 -9.40 -23.97 -12.59
C ASP A 253 -10.59 -22.99 -12.52
N SER A 254 -11.71 -23.45 -11.92
CA SER A 254 -12.95 -22.69 -11.79
C SER A 254 -12.88 -21.51 -10.81
N ILE A 255 -11.89 -21.47 -9.90
CA ILE A 255 -11.74 -20.45 -8.86
C ILE A 255 -10.29 -19.97 -8.71
N SER A 256 -9.55 -19.87 -9.81
CA SER A 256 -8.14 -19.45 -9.84
C SER A 256 -7.86 -18.09 -9.17
N ASN A 257 -8.86 -17.20 -9.14
CA ASN A 257 -8.83 -15.92 -8.44
C ASN A 257 -8.86 -16.03 -6.90
N LEU A 258 -9.19 -17.19 -6.35
CA LEU A 258 -9.27 -17.50 -4.91
C LEU A 258 -8.13 -18.42 -4.43
N ARG A 259 -7.06 -18.55 -5.23
CA ARG A 259 -5.93 -19.47 -4.97
C ARG A 259 -5.34 -19.37 -3.56
N SER A 260 -5.20 -18.15 -3.03
CA SER A 260 -4.54 -17.91 -1.75
C SER A 260 -5.41 -18.39 -0.59
N GLU A 261 -6.69 -18.01 -0.59
CA GLU A 261 -7.67 -18.45 0.39
C GLU A 261 -7.92 -19.95 0.32
N LEU A 262 -8.08 -20.51 -0.89
CA LEU A 262 -8.25 -21.95 -1.11
C LEU A 262 -7.04 -22.73 -0.60
N GLY A 263 -5.82 -22.33 -0.98
CA GLY A 263 -4.60 -23.00 -0.55
C GLY A 263 -4.42 -22.98 0.97
N HIS A 264 -4.74 -21.86 1.62
CA HIS A 264 -4.71 -21.76 3.08
C HIS A 264 -5.69 -22.72 3.75
N GLN A 265 -6.95 -22.75 3.30
CA GLN A 265 -7.98 -23.63 3.87
C GLN A 265 -7.69 -25.11 3.57
N LEU A 266 -7.16 -25.43 2.38
CA LEU A 266 -6.74 -26.78 2.02
C LEU A 266 -5.59 -27.26 2.92
N ALA A 267 -4.63 -26.39 3.24
CA ALA A 267 -3.53 -26.72 4.15
C ALA A 267 -4.03 -26.99 5.58
N ILE A 268 -5.02 -26.23 6.06
CA ILE A 268 -5.69 -26.48 7.35
C ILE A 268 -6.44 -27.81 7.31
N LYS A 269 -7.21 -28.08 6.25
CA LYS A 269 -7.93 -29.35 6.07
C LYS A 269 -6.96 -30.54 6.08
N SER A 270 -5.84 -30.41 5.36
CA SER A 270 -4.76 -31.40 5.31
C SER A 270 -4.19 -31.68 6.70
N HIS A 271 -3.87 -30.63 7.45
CA HIS A 271 -3.41 -30.76 8.84
C HIS A 271 -4.45 -31.45 9.75
N ASN A 272 -5.73 -31.11 9.62
CA ASN A 272 -6.81 -31.71 10.42
C ASN A 272 -7.00 -33.21 10.12
N LEU A 273 -6.64 -33.65 8.92
CA LEU A 273 -6.57 -35.07 8.55
C LEU A 273 -5.26 -35.75 8.97
N LYS A 274 -4.41 -35.08 9.75
CA LYS A 274 -3.09 -35.55 10.21
C LYS A 274 -2.08 -35.75 9.07
N LEU A 275 -2.29 -35.08 7.95
CA LEU A 275 -1.32 -34.97 6.86
C LEU A 275 -0.40 -33.75 7.10
N ARG A 276 0.58 -33.53 6.21
CA ARG A 276 1.39 -32.30 6.25
C ARG A 276 0.48 -31.09 6.07
N SER A 277 0.76 -29.99 6.78
CA SER A 277 0.10 -28.69 6.64
C SER A 277 0.50 -27.96 5.35
N TRP A 278 0.67 -28.71 4.27
CA TRP A 278 0.92 -28.21 2.92
C TRP A 278 -0.34 -28.45 2.09
N ALA A 279 -0.46 -27.73 0.99
CA ALA A 279 -1.55 -27.84 0.04
C ALA A 279 -0.98 -27.77 -1.36
N SER A 280 -1.51 -28.56 -2.27
CA SER A 280 -1.24 -28.43 -3.71
C SER A 280 -2.52 -27.98 -4.40
N VAL A 281 -2.42 -26.91 -5.18
CA VAL A 281 -3.56 -26.39 -5.94
C VAL A 281 -3.15 -26.37 -7.40
N TYR A 282 -3.89 -27.08 -8.23
CA TYR A 282 -3.69 -27.15 -9.67
C TYR A 282 -4.65 -26.16 -10.37
N PHE A 283 -4.16 -25.52 -11.44
CA PHE A 283 -4.86 -24.56 -12.29
C PHE A 283 -4.52 -24.81 -13.76
#